data_AF-A0AAJ8BJA2-F1
#
_entry.id   AF-A0AAJ8BJA2-F1
#
_cell.length_a   1.000
_cell.length_b   1.000
_cell.length_c   1.000
_cell.angle_alpha   90.00
_cell.angle_beta   90.00
_cell.angle_gamma   90.00
#
_symmetry.space_group_name_H-M   'P 1'
#
loop_
_entity.id
_entity.type
_entity.pdbx_description
1 polymer ?
#
loop_
_entity_poly.entity_id
_entity_poly.type
_entity_poly.pdbx_seq_one_letter_code
_entity_poly.pdbx_strand_id
1 'polypeptide(L)'
;MASRSPSPSPAFSCSACQMFSYTSASFNDNGMCNKCSLFAVLEARLSKLESRLRTMESSSAANAKQPPVAGAEQPSIAPVSIPPAVPEQPGKQAGWVTIHKDRCSHEQKPTADHHPVHVSNIYSPLSDTPAKEPTLVIGNSILQNVRIATPAPIHRKNVVKCIPGARAGDTESYLKLLTKDKCRYNKIVIHVGANDTRLHQSEVTKVNIESVCKFAKTMSDTVVFSGLLPNLTSDDMYSRMSSLNRWLSRWCPENEVGFVDHWKSFWGRPGLVRRDSIHPIFDGASLISRNLREFIRKPKP
;
A
#
# COMPACT_ATOMS: atom_id res chain seq x y z
N MET A 1 -55.13 48.09 -3.07
CA MET A 1 -54.44 47.45 -1.94
C MET A 1 -53.08 46.99 -2.41
N ALA A 2 -52.00 47.68 -2.01
CA ALA A 2 -50.64 47.27 -2.36
C ALA A 2 -50.15 46.21 -1.36
N SER A 3 -49.84 45.01 -1.85
CA SER A 3 -49.25 43.93 -1.08
C SER A 3 -47.82 44.31 -0.65
N ARG A 4 -47.61 44.52 0.65
CA ARG A 4 -46.26 44.67 1.23
C ARG A 4 -45.52 43.33 1.12
N SER A 5 -44.39 43.33 0.42
CA SER A 5 -43.42 42.25 0.44
C SER A 5 -42.92 42.01 1.88
N PRO A 6 -42.68 40.75 2.30
CA PRO A 6 -42.16 40.47 3.63
C PRO A 6 -40.71 40.96 3.75
N SER A 7 -40.41 41.65 4.85
CA SER A 7 -39.07 42.10 5.21
C SER A 7 -38.11 40.90 5.32
N PRO A 8 -36.88 40.96 4.77
CA PRO A 8 -35.94 39.84 4.89
C PRO A 8 -35.55 39.62 6.36
N SER A 9 -35.57 38.36 6.79
CA SER A 9 -35.10 37.96 8.12
C SER A 9 -33.62 38.35 8.32
N PRO A 10 -33.21 38.76 9.53
CA PRO A 10 -31.83 39.16 9.78
C PRO A 10 -30.88 37.99 9.51
N ALA A 11 -29.87 38.22 8.68
CA ALA A 11 -28.82 37.25 8.42
C ALA A 11 -27.79 37.28 9.56
N PHE A 12 -27.39 36.12 10.08
CA PHE A 12 -26.29 35.99 11.03
C PHE A 12 -24.97 35.94 10.26
N SER A 13 -23.93 36.64 10.72
CA SER A 13 -22.60 36.69 10.08
C SER A 13 -21.53 36.10 10.98
N CYS A 14 -20.64 35.27 10.44
CA CYS A 14 -19.53 34.70 11.18
C CYS A 14 -18.43 35.74 11.36
N SER A 15 -18.01 36.02 12.60
CA SER A 15 -16.93 36.96 12.88
C SER A 15 -15.57 36.55 12.30
N ALA A 16 -15.32 35.25 12.12
CA ALA A 16 -14.04 34.73 11.61
C ALA A 16 -13.96 34.64 10.08
N CYS A 17 -15.02 34.22 9.39
CA CYS A 17 -14.99 34.02 7.94
C CYS A 17 -15.91 34.94 7.15
N GLN A 18 -16.66 35.83 7.83
CA GLN A 18 -17.60 36.79 7.24
C GLN A 18 -18.72 36.16 6.40
N MET A 19 -18.87 34.82 6.42
CA MET A 19 -19.97 34.11 5.77
C MET A 19 -21.26 34.30 6.57
N PHE A 20 -22.37 34.51 5.85
CA PHE A 20 -23.68 34.70 6.45
C PHE A 20 -24.57 33.46 6.31
N SER A 21 -25.49 33.27 7.26
CA SER A 21 -26.57 32.28 7.17
C SER A 21 -27.81 32.80 7.90
N TYR A 22 -28.99 32.42 7.39
CA TYR A 22 -30.28 32.78 7.98
C TYR A 22 -30.70 31.80 9.10
N THR A 23 -29.90 30.78 9.37
CA THR A 23 -30.17 29.77 10.40
C THR A 23 -29.23 29.97 11.58
N SER A 24 -29.79 30.30 12.75
CA SER A 24 -29.02 30.46 14.00
C SER A 24 -28.27 29.19 14.41
N ALA A 25 -28.81 28.00 14.11
CA ALA A 25 -28.16 26.71 14.37
C ALA A 25 -26.81 26.51 13.63
N SER A 26 -26.49 27.37 12.64
CA SER A 26 -25.21 27.36 11.94
C SER A 26 -24.08 28.04 12.73
N PHE A 27 -24.42 28.70 13.84
CA PHE A 27 -23.52 29.48 14.68
C PHE A 27 -23.53 28.98 16.11
N ASN A 28 -22.42 29.17 16.80
CA ASN A 28 -22.34 29.02 18.24
C ASN A 28 -22.68 30.35 18.95
N ASP A 29 -22.83 30.29 20.27
CA ASP A 29 -23.18 31.45 21.11
C ASP A 29 -22.18 32.61 21.03
N ASN A 30 -20.97 32.35 20.51
CA ASN A 30 -19.89 33.31 20.35
C ASN A 30 -19.89 34.00 18.97
N GLY A 31 -20.93 33.81 18.14
CA GLY A 31 -21.04 34.42 16.81
C GLY A 31 -20.07 33.82 15.78
N MET A 32 -19.48 32.65 16.06
CA MET A 32 -18.67 31.90 15.10
C MET A 32 -19.50 30.80 14.45
N CYS A 33 -19.35 30.61 13.15
CA CYS A 33 -20.00 29.48 12.49
C CYS A 33 -19.38 28.16 12.95
N ASN A 34 -20.19 27.09 12.95
CA ASN A 34 -19.77 25.76 13.40
C ASN A 34 -18.50 25.26 12.67
N LYS A 35 -18.34 25.64 11.40
CA LYS A 35 -17.14 25.33 10.61
C LYS A 35 -15.90 26.04 11.16
N CYS A 36 -15.95 27.36 11.38
CA CYS A 36 -14.83 28.12 11.95
C CYS A 36 -14.51 27.65 13.37
N SER A 37 -15.52 27.32 14.17
CA SER A 37 -15.32 26.73 15.50
C SER A 37 -14.58 25.40 15.42
N LEU A 38 -14.94 24.52 14.48
CA LEU A 38 -14.24 23.26 14.26
C LEU A 38 -12.79 23.47 13.79
N PHE A 39 -12.57 24.42 12.88
CA PHE A 39 -11.22 24.77 12.43
C PHE A 39 -10.34 25.26 13.59
N ALA A 40 -10.84 26.16 14.43
CA ALA A 40 -10.09 26.63 15.60
C ALA A 40 -9.71 25.49 16.56
N VAL A 41 -10.62 24.53 16.79
CA VAL A 41 -10.33 23.34 17.62
C VAL A 41 -9.26 22.46 16.96
N LEU A 42 -9.32 22.27 15.63
CA LEU A 42 -8.32 21.48 14.90
C LEU A 42 -6.94 22.14 14.91
N GLU A 43 -6.87 23.46 14.72
CA GLU A 43 -5.63 24.23 14.81
C GLU A 43 -5.00 24.09 16.19
N ALA A 44 -5.77 24.24 17.26
CA ALA A 44 -5.28 24.05 18.63
C ALA A 44 -4.72 22.62 18.86
N ARG A 45 -5.36 21.60 18.28
CA ARG A 45 -4.88 20.21 18.36
C ARG A 45 -3.60 20.01 17.55
N LEU A 46 -3.47 20.63 16.39
CA LEU A 46 -2.24 20.59 15.58
C LEU A 46 -1.09 21.27 16.32
N SER A 47 -1.28 22.47 16.86
CA SER A 47 -0.26 23.16 17.66
C SER A 47 0.18 22.34 18.87
N LYS A 48 -0.74 21.65 19.54
CA LYS A 48 -0.42 20.72 20.64
C LYS A 48 0.38 19.49 20.19
N LEU A 49 0.12 18.97 18.99
CA LEU A 49 0.87 17.85 18.44
C LEU A 49 2.29 18.28 18.04
N GLU A 50 2.42 19.45 17.42
CA GLU A 50 3.71 20.03 17.06
C GLU A 50 4.57 20.31 18.30
N SER A 51 3.99 20.83 19.39
CA SER A 51 4.73 21.05 20.62
C SER A 51 5.24 19.73 21.21
N ARG A 52 4.41 18.69 21.22
CA ARG A 52 4.82 17.34 21.67
C ARG A 52 5.94 16.76 20.83
N LEU A 53 5.88 16.96 19.51
CA LEU A 53 6.91 16.48 18.58
C LEU A 53 8.24 17.18 18.87
N ARG A 54 8.25 18.51 19.04
CA ARG A 54 9.44 19.27 19.45
C ARG A 54 10.02 18.83 20.80
N THR A 55 9.17 18.52 21.77
CA THR A 55 9.62 17.99 23.07
C THR A 55 10.24 16.61 22.94
N MET A 56 9.66 15.71 22.13
CA MET A 56 10.23 14.38 21.87
C MET A 56 11.57 14.46 21.15
N GLU A 57 11.70 15.33 20.14
CA GLU A 57 12.96 15.55 19.43
C GLU A 57 14.05 16.07 20.38
N SER A 58 13.71 17.05 21.23
CA SER A 58 14.63 17.61 22.23
C SER A 58 15.05 16.57 23.28
N SER A 59 14.14 15.68 23.68
CA SER A 59 14.41 14.59 24.64
C SER A 59 15.31 13.51 24.02
N SER A 60 15.12 13.20 22.72
CA SER A 60 15.97 12.27 21.99
C SER A 60 17.40 12.81 21.80
N ALA A 61 17.54 14.12 21.57
CA ALA A 61 18.83 14.80 21.48
C ALA A 61 19.56 14.87 22.84
N ALA A 62 18.84 14.93 23.96
CA ALA A 62 19.41 14.87 25.30
C ALA A 62 19.92 13.45 25.64
N ASN A 63 19.16 12.41 25.28
CA ASN A 63 19.57 11.01 25.49
C ASN A 63 20.75 10.58 24.60
N ALA A 64 20.95 11.22 23.44
CA ALA A 64 22.10 10.96 22.56
C ALA A 64 23.42 11.57 23.06
N LYS A 65 23.41 12.38 24.14
CA LYS A 65 24.60 13.01 24.72
C LYS A 65 25.14 12.31 25.97
N GLN A 66 24.56 11.18 26.41
CA GLN A 66 25.15 10.35 27.45
C GLN A 66 26.22 9.42 26.86
N PRO A 67 27.46 9.40 27.39
CA PRO A 67 28.46 8.41 26.99
C PRO A 67 28.03 7.00 27.47
N PRO A 68 28.49 5.92 26.83
CA PRO A 68 28.13 4.57 27.23
C PRO A 68 28.72 4.28 28.62
N VAL A 69 27.86 3.97 29.58
CA VAL A 69 28.28 3.40 30.87
C VAL A 69 28.73 1.97 30.61
N ALA A 70 30.02 1.72 30.82
CA ALA A 70 30.61 0.38 30.78
C ALA A 70 30.18 -0.43 32.00
N GLY A 71 29.77 -1.68 31.78
CA GLY A 71 29.58 -2.66 32.85
C GLY A 71 28.26 -3.40 32.80
N ALA A 72 28.18 -4.44 31.96
CA ALA A 72 27.30 -5.57 32.22
C ALA A 72 28.01 -6.83 31.74
N GLU A 73 28.55 -7.58 32.70
CA GLU A 73 29.23 -8.86 32.52
C GLU A 73 28.27 -9.90 31.90
N GLN A 74 28.76 -10.64 30.90
CA GLN A 74 28.20 -11.93 30.52
C GLN A 74 28.96 -13.03 31.26
N PRO A 75 28.31 -13.97 31.96
CA PRO A 75 28.98 -15.18 32.41
C PRO A 75 29.07 -16.18 31.25
N SER A 76 30.31 -16.53 30.94
CA SER A 76 30.74 -17.68 30.15
C SER A 76 30.69 -18.96 30.99
N ILE A 77 30.09 -20.04 30.48
CA ILE A 77 30.48 -21.43 30.84
C ILE A 77 30.41 -22.27 29.55
N ALA A 78 31.51 -22.99 29.28
CA ALA A 78 31.72 -23.88 28.15
C ALA A 78 31.40 -25.36 28.53
N PRO A 79 31.68 -26.37 27.69
CA PRO A 79 30.74 -27.36 27.16
C PRO A 79 30.81 -28.74 27.85
N VAL A 80 29.90 -29.68 27.50
CA VAL A 80 30.16 -31.15 27.32
C VAL A 80 28.85 -31.98 27.24
N SER A 81 28.88 -32.99 26.36
CA SER A 81 28.13 -34.28 26.33
C SER A 81 26.81 -34.48 25.54
N ILE A 82 26.97 -35.15 24.38
CA ILE A 82 26.38 -36.45 23.95
C ILE A 82 24.84 -36.63 23.99
N PRO A 83 24.20 -37.04 22.87
CA PRO A 83 22.76 -37.36 22.84
C PRO A 83 22.47 -38.81 23.30
N PRO A 84 21.39 -39.08 24.04
CA PRO A 84 20.98 -40.44 24.33
C PRO A 84 20.14 -41.05 23.21
N ALA A 85 20.30 -42.36 23.11
CA ALA A 85 19.80 -43.25 22.09
C ALA A 85 18.32 -43.64 22.23
N VAL A 86 17.84 -44.19 21.10
CA VAL A 86 16.67 -45.05 20.87
C VAL A 86 16.28 -45.95 22.04
N PRO A 87 14.97 -46.15 22.30
CA PRO A 87 14.49 -47.35 22.99
C PRO A 87 13.90 -48.37 22.00
N GLU A 88 14.45 -49.58 22.05
CA GLU A 88 13.92 -50.83 21.51
C GLU A 88 12.64 -51.29 22.25
N GLN A 89 11.88 -52.15 21.56
CA GLN A 89 10.60 -52.75 21.94
C GLN A 89 10.66 -53.72 23.15
N PRO A 90 9.48 -54.16 23.61
CA PRO A 90 9.27 -55.55 23.99
C PRO A 90 8.13 -56.24 23.19
N GLY A 91 8.48 -57.33 22.52
CA GLY A 91 7.82 -58.66 22.61
C GLY A 91 6.34 -58.87 22.21
N LYS A 92 6.16 -59.39 20.98
CA LYS A 92 5.32 -60.54 20.53
C LYS A 92 4.00 -60.92 21.26
N GLN A 93 2.88 -60.90 20.53
CA GLN A 93 2.12 -62.07 19.99
C GLN A 93 0.66 -61.70 19.68
N ALA A 94 0.23 -61.90 18.42
CA ALA A 94 -1.05 -62.51 18.04
C ALA A 94 -1.21 -62.37 16.51
N GLY A 95 -1.14 -63.50 15.81
CA GLY A 95 -1.29 -63.57 14.36
C GLY A 95 -2.73 -63.40 13.91
N TRP A 96 -2.89 -62.90 12.69
CA TRP A 96 -4.14 -63.03 11.94
C TRP A 96 -3.85 -63.51 10.52
N VAL A 97 -4.72 -64.43 10.11
CA VAL A 97 -4.64 -65.36 9.00
C VAL A 97 -4.99 -64.68 7.67
N THR A 98 -4.21 -64.95 6.63
CA THR A 98 -4.55 -64.65 5.24
C THR A 98 -5.57 -65.64 4.72
N ILE A 99 -6.73 -65.17 4.26
CA ILE A 99 -7.66 -65.98 3.46
C ILE A 99 -7.53 -65.58 2.00
N HIS A 100 -6.96 -66.48 1.20
CA HIS A 100 -7.14 -66.52 -0.24
C HIS A 100 -8.56 -67.00 -0.56
N LYS A 101 -9.22 -66.38 -1.54
CA LYS A 101 -10.31 -67.02 -2.28
C LYS A 101 -10.13 -66.78 -3.78
N ASP A 102 -10.03 -67.89 -4.49
CA ASP A 102 -9.83 -67.96 -5.93
C ASP A 102 -11.05 -67.55 -6.76
N ARG A 103 -10.69 -67.08 -7.96
CA ARG A 103 -11.37 -66.83 -9.24
C ARG A 103 -12.83 -67.26 -9.43
N CYS A 104 -13.56 -66.41 -10.16
CA CYS A 104 -14.25 -66.82 -11.41
C CYS A 104 -14.48 -65.61 -12.32
N SER A 105 -14.19 -65.80 -13.60
CA SER A 105 -14.33 -64.87 -14.73
C SER A 105 -15.56 -65.24 -15.56
N HIS A 106 -16.42 -64.28 -15.91
CA HIS A 106 -16.95 -64.08 -17.27
C HIS A 106 -17.88 -62.85 -17.40
N GLU A 107 -17.76 -62.19 -18.56
CA GLU A 107 -18.75 -61.36 -19.28
C GLU A 107 -18.86 -59.83 -19.11
N GLN A 108 -18.36 -59.17 -20.17
CA GLN A 108 -18.98 -58.17 -21.04
C GLN A 108 -19.35 -56.76 -20.51
N LYS A 109 -18.80 -55.78 -21.26
CA LYS A 109 -18.88 -54.32 -21.13
C LYS A 109 -20.26 -53.79 -21.55
N PRO A 110 -20.75 -52.72 -20.91
CA PRO A 110 -21.24 -51.58 -21.70
C PRO A 110 -20.51 -50.29 -21.33
N THR A 111 -20.12 -49.57 -22.37
CA THR A 111 -19.50 -48.24 -22.33
C THR A 111 -20.52 -47.21 -21.84
N ALA A 112 -20.28 -46.61 -20.67
CA ALA A 112 -20.97 -45.39 -20.24
C ALA A 112 -19.92 -44.38 -19.76
N ASP A 113 -19.88 -43.25 -20.46
CA ASP A 113 -18.90 -42.18 -20.34
C ASP A 113 -19.17 -41.35 -19.07
N HIS A 114 -18.71 -41.83 -17.92
CA HIS A 114 -18.80 -41.09 -16.67
C HIS A 114 -17.62 -40.13 -16.57
N HIS A 115 -17.86 -38.86 -16.88
CA HIS A 115 -16.96 -37.77 -16.48
C HIS A 115 -16.77 -37.84 -14.95
N PRO A 116 -15.55 -37.97 -14.43
CA PRO A 116 -15.32 -37.93 -12.99
C PRO A 116 -15.68 -36.53 -12.50
N VAL A 117 -16.73 -36.41 -11.71
CA VAL A 117 -17.02 -35.17 -10.98
C VAL A 117 -15.84 -34.94 -10.04
N HIS A 118 -15.05 -33.91 -10.32
CA HIS A 118 -13.92 -33.52 -9.50
C HIS A 118 -14.42 -33.02 -8.14
N VAL A 119 -14.49 -33.92 -7.17
CA VAL A 119 -14.67 -33.58 -5.75
C VAL A 119 -13.32 -33.16 -5.17
N SER A 120 -13.09 -31.85 -5.10
CA SER A 120 -11.97 -31.32 -4.31
C SER A 120 -12.28 -31.52 -2.83
N ASN A 121 -11.48 -32.36 -2.17
CA ASN A 121 -11.53 -32.51 -0.72
C ASN A 121 -11.08 -31.19 -0.07
N ILE A 122 -11.94 -30.60 0.77
CA ILE A 122 -11.68 -29.37 1.52
C ILE A 122 -10.59 -29.58 2.61
N TYR A 123 -10.26 -30.83 2.89
CA TYR A 123 -9.27 -31.26 3.89
C TYR A 123 -8.04 -31.95 3.28
N SER A 124 -7.76 -31.76 1.99
CA SER A 124 -6.48 -32.21 1.43
C SER A 124 -5.33 -31.56 2.22
N PRO A 125 -4.31 -32.33 2.67
CA PRO A 125 -3.12 -31.75 3.27
C PRO A 125 -2.53 -30.76 2.28
N LEU A 126 -2.22 -29.55 2.75
CA LEU A 126 -1.66 -28.45 1.96
C LEU A 126 -0.58 -29.01 1.02
N SER A 127 -0.86 -29.05 -0.28
CA SER A 127 0.19 -29.29 -1.26
C SER A 127 1.20 -28.15 -1.08
N ASP A 128 2.46 -28.49 -0.79
CA ASP A 128 3.61 -27.57 -0.67
C ASP A 128 3.86 -26.84 -1.99
N THR A 129 2.91 -26.00 -2.35
CA THR A 129 2.99 -25.07 -3.46
C THR A 129 3.70 -23.86 -2.86
N PRO A 130 4.87 -23.45 -3.37
CA PRO A 130 5.60 -22.33 -2.79
C PRO A 130 4.68 -21.13 -2.66
N ALA A 131 4.44 -20.66 -1.43
CA ALA A 131 3.55 -19.55 -1.16
C ALA A 131 4.01 -18.33 -1.96
N LYS A 132 3.30 -18.02 -3.05
CA LYS A 132 3.65 -16.97 -4.00
C LYS A 132 3.94 -15.68 -3.24
N GLU A 133 5.14 -15.12 -3.45
CA GLU A 133 5.54 -13.87 -2.80
C GLU A 133 4.50 -12.76 -3.06
N PRO A 134 4.24 -11.86 -2.11
CA PRO A 134 3.21 -10.83 -2.28
C PRO A 134 3.68 -9.76 -3.27
N THR A 135 2.72 -9.04 -3.86
CA THR A 135 3.02 -7.77 -4.55
C THR A 135 2.97 -6.63 -3.55
N LEU A 136 3.99 -5.76 -3.55
CA LEU A 136 3.97 -4.49 -2.83
C LEU A 136 3.64 -3.36 -3.81
N VAL A 137 2.66 -2.53 -3.48
CA VAL A 137 2.40 -1.24 -4.14
C VAL A 137 2.70 -0.15 -3.14
N ILE A 138 3.67 0.70 -3.42
CA ILE A 138 4.11 1.78 -2.52
C ILE A 138 4.08 3.12 -3.23
N GLY A 139 3.72 4.17 -2.51
CA GLY A 139 3.71 5.51 -3.07
C GLY A 139 3.04 6.52 -2.17
N ASN A 140 2.75 7.69 -2.74
CA ASN A 140 2.19 8.81 -2.01
C ASN A 140 0.65 8.79 -1.90
N SER A 141 0.06 9.93 -1.57
CA SER A 141 -1.39 10.11 -1.35
C SER A 141 -2.28 9.70 -2.53
N ILE A 142 -1.75 9.59 -3.75
CA ILE A 142 -2.49 9.08 -4.91
C ILE A 142 -2.96 7.63 -4.68
N LEU A 143 -2.24 6.86 -3.87
CA LEU A 143 -2.58 5.47 -3.58
C LEU A 143 -3.59 5.28 -2.43
N GLN A 144 -4.05 6.35 -1.75
CA GLN A 144 -4.84 6.24 -0.52
C GLN A 144 -6.09 5.35 -0.65
N ASN A 145 -6.76 5.38 -1.80
CA ASN A 145 -7.97 4.60 -2.07
C ASN A 145 -7.75 3.46 -3.08
N VAL A 146 -6.50 3.17 -3.45
CA VAL A 146 -6.16 2.12 -4.42
C VAL A 146 -6.24 0.76 -3.74
N ARG A 147 -6.91 -0.19 -4.40
CA ARG A 147 -7.12 -1.55 -3.88
C ARG A 147 -6.68 -2.60 -4.88
N ILE A 148 -5.66 -3.37 -4.50
CA ILE A 148 -5.22 -4.53 -5.26
C ILE A 148 -5.80 -5.78 -4.60
N ALA A 149 -6.79 -6.39 -5.26
CA ALA A 149 -7.36 -7.65 -4.81
C ALA A 149 -6.29 -8.76 -4.82
N THR A 150 -6.34 -9.63 -3.83
CA THR A 150 -5.54 -10.87 -3.80
C THR A 150 -6.44 -12.01 -4.27
N PRO A 151 -6.06 -12.82 -5.27
CA PRO A 151 -6.79 -14.04 -5.58
C PRO A 151 -6.74 -14.99 -4.38
N ALA A 152 -7.89 -15.45 -3.88
CA ALA A 152 -7.94 -16.51 -2.88
C ALA A 152 -7.60 -17.88 -3.53
N PRO A 153 -7.00 -18.86 -2.81
CA PRO A 153 -6.47 -18.82 -1.45
C PRO A 153 -4.93 -18.76 -1.46
N ILE A 154 -4.34 -17.69 -2.00
CA ILE A 154 -2.88 -17.51 -1.92
C ILE A 154 -2.53 -17.01 -0.50
N HIS A 155 -1.65 -17.75 0.18
CA HIS A 155 -1.26 -17.51 1.59
C HIS A 155 -0.54 -16.17 1.84
N ARG A 156 -0.35 -15.32 0.82
CA ARG A 156 0.26 -13.99 0.95
C ARG A 156 -0.53 -12.93 0.20
N LYS A 157 -0.99 -11.93 0.96
CA LYS A 157 -1.83 -10.80 0.52
C LYS A 157 -1.00 -9.73 -0.19
N ASN A 158 -1.51 -9.19 -1.30
CA ASN A 158 -0.94 -7.99 -1.92
C ASN A 158 -1.05 -6.79 -0.96
N VAL A 159 0.04 -6.05 -0.78
CA VAL A 159 0.13 -4.93 0.16
C VAL A 159 0.10 -3.62 -0.62
N VAL A 160 -0.77 -2.68 -0.23
CA VAL A 160 -0.76 -1.31 -0.72
C VAL A 160 -0.34 -0.40 0.44
N LYS A 161 0.79 0.27 0.29
CA LYS A 161 1.36 1.22 1.25
C LYS A 161 1.28 2.64 0.70
N CYS A 162 0.39 3.43 1.29
CA CYS A 162 0.29 4.87 1.06
C CYS A 162 1.11 5.62 2.11
N ILE A 163 2.00 6.50 1.67
CA ILE A 163 2.80 7.40 2.51
C ILE A 163 2.53 8.83 2.02
N PRO A 164 1.50 9.52 2.53
CA PRO A 164 1.13 10.85 2.07
C PRO A 164 2.32 11.83 2.11
N GLY A 165 2.48 12.64 1.06
CA GLY A 165 3.60 13.58 0.95
C GLY A 165 4.96 12.96 0.62
N ALA A 166 5.07 11.63 0.55
CA ALA A 166 6.34 10.97 0.26
C ALA A 166 6.95 11.40 -1.07
N ARG A 167 8.25 11.65 -1.02
CA ARG A 167 9.17 11.84 -2.14
C ARG A 167 9.94 10.55 -2.42
N ALA A 168 10.81 10.57 -3.43
CA ALA A 168 11.65 9.43 -3.78
C ALA A 168 12.50 8.95 -2.59
N GLY A 169 13.19 9.87 -1.90
CA GLY A 169 14.02 9.51 -0.73
C GLY A 169 13.24 8.88 0.43
N ASP A 170 12.00 9.33 0.67
CA ASP A 170 11.12 8.76 1.71
C ASP A 170 10.70 7.34 1.34
N THR A 171 10.42 7.11 0.05
CA THR A 171 10.05 5.79 -0.49
C THR A 171 11.22 4.82 -0.36
N GLU A 172 12.44 5.23 -0.73
CA GLU A 172 13.65 4.41 -0.57
C GLU A 172 13.89 4.07 0.91
N SER A 173 13.76 5.05 1.80
CA SER A 173 13.93 4.85 3.24
C SER A 173 12.93 3.84 3.80
N TYR A 174 11.68 3.86 3.30
CA TYR A 174 10.69 2.87 3.67
C TYR A 174 11.03 1.47 3.14
N LEU A 175 11.50 1.36 1.89
CA LEU A 175 11.96 0.07 1.34
C LEU A 175 13.12 -0.49 2.17
N LYS A 176 14.09 0.36 2.58
CA LYS A 176 15.21 -0.02 3.45
C LYS A 176 14.74 -0.57 4.80
N LEU A 177 13.65 -0.02 5.34
CA LEU A 177 13.05 -0.53 6.57
C LEU A 177 12.51 -1.94 6.37
N LEU A 178 11.80 -2.20 5.26
CA LEU A 178 11.22 -3.51 4.94
C LEU A 178 12.27 -4.60 4.68
N THR A 179 13.46 -4.25 4.18
CA THR A 179 14.55 -5.23 3.99
C THR A 179 15.04 -5.87 5.28
N LYS A 180 14.88 -5.19 6.44
CA LYS A 180 15.28 -5.75 7.74
C LYS A 180 14.52 -7.04 8.06
N ASP A 181 13.30 -7.17 7.54
CA ASP A 181 12.43 -8.33 7.74
C ASP A 181 12.71 -9.46 6.73
N LYS A 182 13.77 -9.36 5.91
CA LYS A 182 14.14 -10.31 4.82
C LYS A 182 12.98 -10.61 3.85
N CYS A 183 12.04 -9.68 3.71
CA CYS A 183 10.88 -9.84 2.84
C CYS A 183 11.27 -9.66 1.36
N ARG A 184 11.12 -10.72 0.57
CA ARG A 184 11.14 -10.67 -0.89
C ARG A 184 9.71 -10.51 -1.44
N TYR A 185 9.59 -9.75 -2.52
CA TYR A 185 8.30 -9.46 -3.16
C TYR A 185 8.29 -9.99 -4.60
N ASN A 186 7.15 -10.53 -5.03
CA ASN A 186 6.99 -11.01 -6.40
C ASN A 186 7.08 -9.88 -7.41
N LYS A 187 6.47 -8.73 -7.08
CA LYS A 187 6.54 -7.47 -7.81
C LYS A 187 6.53 -6.31 -6.82
N ILE A 188 7.23 -5.24 -7.16
CA ILE A 188 7.15 -3.95 -6.46
C ILE A 188 6.66 -2.89 -7.45
N VAL A 189 5.52 -2.28 -7.14
CA VAL A 189 4.95 -1.15 -7.90
C VAL A 189 5.19 0.13 -7.10
N ILE A 190 5.76 1.13 -7.74
CA ILE A 190 6.19 2.39 -7.12
C ILE A 190 5.46 3.56 -7.78
N HIS A 191 4.77 4.37 -6.98
CA HIS A 191 4.15 5.62 -7.42
C HIS A 191 4.80 6.80 -6.69
N VAL A 192 5.73 7.48 -7.35
CA VAL A 192 6.57 8.52 -6.75
C VAL A 192 6.98 9.58 -7.77
N GLY A 193 7.43 10.75 -7.31
CA GLY A 193 7.91 11.85 -8.16
C GLY A 193 7.01 13.08 -8.15
N ALA A 194 5.69 12.92 -7.94
CA ALA A 194 4.78 14.07 -7.95
C ALA A 194 5.13 15.13 -6.89
N ASN A 195 5.46 14.71 -5.67
CA ASN A 195 5.87 15.64 -4.62
C ASN A 195 7.27 16.22 -4.86
N ASP A 196 8.16 15.43 -5.46
CA ASP A 196 9.52 15.85 -5.82
C ASP A 196 9.50 16.97 -6.86
N THR A 197 8.56 16.92 -7.82
CA THR A 197 8.47 17.96 -8.86
C THR A 197 8.37 19.35 -8.26
N ARG A 198 7.68 19.51 -7.10
CA ARG A 198 7.50 20.79 -6.38
C ARG A 198 8.81 21.48 -6.00
N LEU A 199 9.92 20.75 -5.95
CA LEU A 199 11.25 21.28 -5.61
C LEU A 199 11.94 21.98 -6.79
N HIS A 200 11.39 21.91 -8.01
CA HIS A 200 12.02 22.48 -9.22
C HIS A 200 13.42 21.93 -9.52
N GLN A 201 13.67 20.67 -9.15
CA GLN A 201 14.95 20.00 -9.35
C GLN A 201 14.74 18.72 -10.16
N SER A 202 14.51 18.85 -11.46
CA SER A 202 14.17 17.72 -12.34
C SER A 202 15.26 16.64 -12.38
N GLU A 203 16.51 17.05 -12.47
CA GLU A 203 17.68 16.15 -12.60
C GLU A 203 17.88 15.38 -11.29
N VAL A 204 17.78 16.08 -10.15
CA VAL A 204 17.84 15.46 -8.82
C VAL A 204 16.67 14.51 -8.62
N THR A 205 15.45 14.89 -9.05
CA THR A 205 14.27 14.03 -8.97
C THR A 205 14.48 12.72 -9.74
N LYS A 206 15.02 12.80 -10.97
CA LYS A 206 15.33 11.62 -11.79
C LYS A 206 16.33 10.72 -11.06
N VAL A 207 17.45 11.27 -10.59
CA VAL A 207 18.48 10.51 -9.84
C VAL A 207 17.89 9.83 -8.60
N ASN A 208 17.03 10.51 -7.85
CA ASN A 208 16.39 9.91 -6.67
C ASN A 208 15.43 8.77 -7.06
N ILE A 209 14.67 8.92 -8.16
CA ILE A 209 13.80 7.85 -8.68
C ILE A 209 14.62 6.64 -9.12
N GLU A 210 15.75 6.87 -9.80
CA GLU A 210 16.69 5.81 -10.18
C GLU A 210 17.24 5.07 -8.95
N SER A 211 17.59 5.80 -7.88
CA SER A 211 18.05 5.23 -6.62
C SER A 211 16.99 4.33 -5.97
N VAL A 212 15.74 4.81 -5.89
CA VAL A 212 14.59 4.00 -5.42
C VAL A 212 14.45 2.73 -6.25
N CYS A 213 14.56 2.82 -7.57
CA CYS A 213 14.45 1.67 -8.46
C CYS A 213 15.58 0.66 -8.22
N LYS A 214 16.84 1.12 -8.16
CA LYS A 214 18.01 0.27 -7.90
C LYS A 214 17.84 -0.47 -6.58
N PHE A 215 17.37 0.21 -5.54
CA PHE A 215 17.09 -0.42 -4.26
C PHE A 215 15.95 -1.45 -4.37
N ALA A 216 14.83 -1.10 -5.00
CA ALA A 216 13.70 -2.02 -5.17
C ALA A 216 14.08 -3.30 -5.94
N LYS A 217 14.99 -3.22 -6.93
CA LYS A 217 15.52 -4.38 -7.66
C LYS A 217 16.27 -5.38 -6.76
N THR A 218 16.78 -4.95 -5.59
CA THR A 218 17.37 -5.88 -4.61
C THR A 218 16.32 -6.73 -3.88
N MET A 219 15.07 -6.26 -3.85
CA MET A 219 13.95 -6.88 -3.12
C MET A 219 12.99 -7.64 -4.04
N SER A 220 13.05 -7.41 -5.35
CA SER A 220 12.16 -8.02 -6.33
C SER A 220 12.78 -7.98 -7.73
N ASP A 221 12.63 -9.08 -8.49
CA ASP A 221 13.08 -9.13 -9.89
C ASP A 221 12.13 -8.36 -10.83
N THR A 222 10.98 -7.89 -10.34
CA THR A 222 10.00 -7.16 -11.15
C THR A 222 9.60 -5.87 -10.46
N VAL A 223 10.26 -4.78 -10.86
CA VAL A 223 9.93 -3.42 -10.43
C VAL A 223 9.09 -2.75 -11.51
N VAL A 224 8.12 -1.95 -11.08
CA VAL A 224 7.17 -1.26 -11.96
C VAL A 224 6.96 0.15 -11.44
N PHE A 225 7.06 1.17 -12.30
CA PHE A 225 6.57 2.50 -11.97
C PHE A 225 5.12 2.67 -12.40
N SER A 226 4.29 3.12 -11.47
CA SER A 226 2.96 3.66 -11.76
C SER A 226 3.15 5.11 -12.22
N GLY A 227 2.72 5.39 -13.45
CA GLY A 227 2.83 6.71 -14.06
C GLY A 227 2.12 7.79 -13.26
N LEU A 228 2.58 9.02 -13.43
CA LEU A 228 2.08 10.18 -12.73
C LEU A 228 0.69 10.55 -13.28
N LEU A 229 -0.12 11.18 -12.43
CA LEU A 229 -1.39 11.76 -12.86
C LEU A 229 -1.15 13.18 -13.39
N PRO A 230 -1.96 13.67 -14.33
CA PRO A 230 -2.00 15.08 -14.66
C PRO A 230 -2.32 15.91 -13.42
N ASN A 231 -1.48 16.89 -13.13
CA ASN A 231 -1.71 17.88 -12.08
C ASN A 231 -2.15 19.18 -12.74
N LEU A 232 -3.35 19.65 -12.39
CA LEU A 232 -3.97 20.84 -12.99
C LEU A 232 -4.04 22.04 -12.04
N THR A 233 -3.17 22.08 -11.01
CA THR A 233 -3.13 23.25 -10.11
C THR A 233 -2.54 24.49 -10.77
N SER A 234 -1.64 24.32 -11.74
CA SER A 234 -1.05 25.38 -12.56
C SER A 234 -0.40 24.80 -13.82
N ASP A 235 -0.20 25.64 -14.83
CA ASP A 235 0.47 25.24 -16.08
C ASP A 235 1.92 24.78 -15.86
N ASP A 236 2.61 25.40 -14.90
CA ASP A 236 3.95 24.98 -14.49
C ASP A 236 3.94 23.59 -13.84
N MET A 237 3.00 23.31 -12.93
CA MET A 237 2.86 21.98 -12.33
C MET A 237 2.51 20.92 -13.39
N TYR A 238 1.60 21.25 -14.29
CA TYR A 238 1.25 20.38 -15.41
C TYR A 238 2.46 20.07 -16.29
N SER A 239 3.25 21.08 -16.65
CA SER A 239 4.44 20.95 -17.48
C SER A 239 5.51 20.09 -16.81
N ARG A 240 5.77 20.29 -15.52
CA ARG A 240 6.71 19.47 -14.75
C ARG A 240 6.25 18.02 -14.64
N MET A 241 4.97 17.81 -14.33
CA MET A 241 4.40 16.47 -14.18
C MET A 241 4.41 15.70 -15.50
N SER A 242 4.05 16.35 -16.61
CA SER A 242 4.04 15.76 -17.94
C SER A 242 5.45 15.43 -18.42
N SER A 243 6.41 16.34 -18.20
CA SER A 243 7.83 16.11 -18.53
C SER A 243 8.39 14.91 -17.76
N LEU A 244 8.14 14.84 -16.45
CA LEU A 244 8.60 13.71 -15.62
C LEU A 244 7.93 12.39 -16.02
N ASN A 245 6.61 12.40 -16.30
CA ASN A 245 5.91 11.19 -16.75
C ASN A 245 6.42 10.68 -18.11
N ARG A 246 6.71 11.60 -19.05
CA ARG A 246 7.29 11.27 -20.37
C ARG A 246 8.73 10.78 -20.27
N TRP A 247 9.48 11.24 -19.28
CA TRP A 247 10.79 10.67 -18.98
C TRP A 247 10.63 9.25 -18.43
N LEU A 248 9.77 9.03 -17.42
CA LEU A 248 9.50 7.71 -16.86
C LEU A 248 9.07 6.70 -17.92
N SER A 249 8.19 7.09 -18.85
CA SER A 249 7.68 6.19 -19.89
C SER A 249 8.77 5.70 -20.87
N ARG A 250 9.86 6.45 -21.03
CA ARG A 250 11.01 6.06 -21.86
C ARG A 250 12.08 5.36 -21.04
N TRP A 251 12.40 5.92 -19.88
CA TRP A 251 13.43 5.41 -18.99
C TRP A 251 13.10 4.01 -18.47
N CYS A 252 11.84 3.72 -18.12
CA CYS A 252 11.45 2.41 -17.58
C CYS A 252 11.80 1.24 -18.52
N PRO A 253 11.35 1.19 -19.79
CA PRO A 253 11.71 0.09 -20.68
C PRO A 253 13.22 0.04 -21.00
N GLU A 254 13.90 1.20 -21.10
CA GLU A 254 15.36 1.26 -21.28
C GLU A 254 16.14 0.64 -20.10
N ASN A 255 15.51 0.51 -18.93
CA ASN A 255 16.12 0.00 -17.71
C ASN A 255 15.48 -1.31 -17.21
N GLU A 256 14.74 -2.03 -18.06
CA GLU A 256 14.05 -3.29 -17.71
C GLU A 256 13.08 -3.13 -16.53
N VAL A 257 12.35 -2.01 -16.50
CA VAL A 257 11.37 -1.68 -15.48
C VAL A 257 10.00 -1.57 -16.14
N GLY A 258 8.97 -2.13 -15.49
CA GLY A 258 7.60 -1.99 -15.97
C GLY A 258 7.11 -0.54 -15.84
N PHE A 259 6.26 -0.08 -16.76
CA PHE A 259 5.60 1.21 -16.65
C PHE A 259 4.10 1.06 -16.87
N VAL A 260 3.29 1.56 -15.92
CA VAL A 260 1.84 1.62 -16.06
C VAL A 260 1.43 3.06 -16.27
N ASP A 261 1.12 3.42 -17.52
CA ASP A 261 0.68 4.77 -17.84
C ASP A 261 -0.75 5.01 -17.32
N HIS A 262 -0.93 6.13 -16.61
CA HIS A 262 -2.24 6.61 -16.18
C HIS A 262 -2.65 7.88 -16.92
N TRP A 263 -1.70 8.55 -17.59
CA TRP A 263 -1.87 9.91 -18.09
C TRP A 263 -3.04 10.04 -19.05
N LYS A 264 -3.07 9.22 -20.11
CA LYS A 264 -4.15 9.23 -21.11
C LYS A 264 -5.52 8.90 -20.53
N SER A 265 -5.56 8.11 -19.45
CA SER A 265 -6.81 7.69 -18.82
C SER A 265 -7.38 8.76 -17.89
N PHE A 266 -6.54 9.66 -17.40
CA PHE A 266 -6.94 10.76 -16.49
C PHE A 266 -7.08 12.10 -17.21
N TRP A 267 -6.26 12.35 -18.24
CA TRP A 267 -6.25 13.61 -18.95
C TRP A 267 -7.60 13.90 -19.61
N GLY A 268 -8.14 15.11 -19.36
CA GLY A 268 -9.40 15.59 -19.94
C GLY A 268 -10.65 14.84 -19.48
N ARG A 269 -10.55 13.90 -18.51
CA ARG A 269 -11.70 13.14 -18.03
C ARG A 269 -12.27 13.75 -16.73
N PRO A 270 -13.49 14.31 -16.76
CA PRO A 270 -14.12 14.82 -15.56
C PRO A 270 -14.47 13.68 -14.59
N GLY A 271 -14.55 13.99 -13.30
CA GLY A 271 -15.01 13.03 -12.29
C GLY A 271 -13.98 11.98 -11.86
N LEU A 272 -12.70 12.12 -12.20
CA LEU A 272 -11.65 11.20 -11.71
C LEU A 272 -10.76 11.82 -10.63
N VAL A 273 -10.65 13.14 -10.61
CA VAL A 273 -9.78 13.91 -9.70
C VAL A 273 -10.65 14.83 -8.84
N ARG A 274 -10.23 15.06 -7.59
CA ARG A 274 -10.87 15.97 -6.66
C ARG A 274 -10.77 17.41 -7.16
N ARG A 275 -11.49 18.31 -6.49
CA ARG A 275 -11.41 19.77 -6.73
C ARG A 275 -10.02 20.36 -6.48
N ASP A 276 -9.15 19.64 -5.77
CA ASP A 276 -7.76 20.05 -5.56
C ASP A 276 -6.86 19.83 -6.79
N SER A 277 -7.39 19.25 -7.88
CA SER A 277 -6.67 18.98 -9.12
C SER A 277 -5.44 18.06 -8.99
N ILE A 278 -5.33 17.34 -7.86
CA ILE A 278 -4.19 16.47 -7.54
C ILE A 278 -4.67 15.05 -7.24
N HIS A 279 -5.60 14.92 -6.30
CA HIS A 279 -5.89 13.61 -5.70
C HIS A 279 -7.04 12.93 -6.43
N PRO A 280 -6.95 11.62 -6.72
CA PRO A 280 -8.06 10.89 -7.29
C PRO A 280 -9.25 10.83 -6.32
N ILE A 281 -10.47 10.88 -6.86
CA ILE A 281 -11.66 10.43 -6.12
C ILE A 281 -11.74 8.90 -6.13
N PHE A 282 -12.79 8.31 -5.54
CA PHE A 282 -12.96 6.85 -5.52
C PHE A 282 -12.97 6.20 -6.91
N ASP A 283 -13.60 6.83 -7.90
CA ASP A 283 -13.61 6.33 -9.28
C ASP A 283 -12.22 6.40 -9.92
N GLY A 284 -11.48 7.50 -9.70
CA GLY A 284 -10.08 7.62 -10.12
C GLY A 284 -9.19 6.56 -9.48
N ALA A 285 -9.32 6.34 -8.16
CA ALA A 285 -8.57 5.31 -7.46
C ALA A 285 -8.94 3.89 -7.93
N SER A 286 -10.22 3.66 -8.27
CA SER A 286 -10.69 2.40 -8.85
C SER A 286 -10.12 2.17 -10.24
N LEU A 287 -10.01 3.21 -11.06
CA LEU A 287 -9.34 3.16 -12.36
C LEU A 287 -7.85 2.80 -12.23
N ILE A 288 -7.12 3.46 -11.32
CA ILE A 288 -5.72 3.11 -11.01
C ILE A 288 -5.63 1.64 -10.58
N SER A 289 -6.53 1.20 -9.69
CA SER A 289 -6.58 -0.17 -9.22
C SER A 289 -6.75 -1.19 -10.35
N ARG A 290 -7.58 -0.90 -11.35
CA ARG A 290 -7.76 -1.76 -12.54
C ARG A 290 -6.50 -1.80 -13.40
N ASN A 291 -5.94 -0.64 -13.72
CA ASN A 291 -4.72 -0.53 -14.54
C ASN A 291 -3.55 -1.30 -13.91
N LEU A 292 -3.35 -1.14 -12.60
CA LEU A 292 -2.31 -1.88 -11.87
C LEU A 292 -2.59 -3.38 -11.84
N ARG A 293 -3.84 -3.79 -11.64
CA ARG A 293 -4.22 -5.21 -11.60
C ARG A 293 -3.97 -5.92 -12.93
N GLU A 294 -4.30 -5.27 -14.04
CA GLU A 294 -4.03 -5.79 -15.39
C GLU A 294 -2.54 -6.01 -15.62
N PHE A 295 -1.70 -5.10 -15.12
CA PHE A 295 -0.25 -5.25 -15.19
C PHE A 295 0.25 -6.38 -14.26
N ILE A 296 -0.19 -6.41 -13.00
CA ILE A 296 0.25 -7.39 -12.00
C ILE A 296 -0.13 -8.82 -12.42
N ARG A 297 -1.27 -9.02 -13.10
CA ARG A 297 -1.71 -10.34 -13.56
C ARG A 297 -0.86 -10.90 -14.70
N LYS A 298 -0.13 -10.06 -15.44
CA LYS A 298 0.74 -10.52 -16.52
C LYS A 298 1.89 -11.37 -15.93
N PRO A 299 2.15 -12.58 -16.49
CA PRO A 299 3.30 -13.39 -16.11
C PRO A 299 4.60 -12.59 -16.19
N LYS A 300 5.64 -13.03 -15.46
CA LYS A 300 7.01 -12.54 -15.74
C LYS A 300 7.30 -12.88 -17.22
N PRO A 301 7.82 -11.95 -18.03
CA PRO A 301 8.33 -12.29 -19.36
C PRO A 301 9.46 -13.32 -19.25
#